data_AF-A0AAW1DZR8-F1
#
_entry.id   AF-A0AAW1DZR8-F1
#
_cell.length_a   1.000
_cell.length_b   1.000
_cell.length_c   1.000
_cell.angle_alpha   90.00
_cell.angle_beta   90.00
_cell.angle_gamma   90.00
#
_symmetry.space_group_name_H-M   'P 1'
#
loop_
_entity.id
_entity.type
_entity.pdbx_description
1 polymer ?
#
loop_
_entity_poly.entity_id
_entity_poly.type
_entity_poly.pdbx_seq_one_letter_code
_entity_poly.pdbx_strand_id
1 'polypeptide(L)'
;MEEWGIANKVTCMVTDGAPNMVACVRELKLRHHICIAHTLNLIVKKALDQQPVLSGIRAKARKLVGFFKSSTTAEEKLTQVQHHLGMANMKLMEEVEPDGTAHI
;
A
#
# COMPACT_ATOMS: atom_id res chain seq x y z
N MET A 1 -6.65 -21.67 -16.63
CA MET A 1 -6.38 -22.99 -15.98
C MET A 1 -6.49 -24.13 -16.97
N GLU A 2 -7.54 -24.18 -17.78
CA GLU A 2 -7.74 -25.18 -18.83
C GLU A 2 -6.67 -25.10 -19.93
N GLU A 3 -6.41 -23.91 -20.47
CA GLU A 3 -5.34 -23.64 -21.44
C GLU A 3 -3.96 -24.16 -20.98
N TRP A 4 -3.69 -24.09 -19.68
CA TRP A 4 -2.42 -24.49 -19.07
C TRP A 4 -2.44 -25.94 -18.54
N GLY A 5 -3.57 -26.65 -18.63
CA GLY A 5 -3.71 -28.02 -18.13
C GLY A 5 -3.50 -28.16 -16.61
N ILE A 6 -3.82 -27.13 -15.83
CA ILE A 6 -3.55 -27.08 -14.37
C ILE A 6 -4.80 -27.14 -13.48
N ALA A 7 -6.00 -27.32 -14.05
CA ALA A 7 -7.26 -27.24 -13.28
C ALA A 7 -7.25 -28.12 -12.02
N ASN A 8 -6.75 -29.36 -12.12
CA ASN A 8 -6.68 -30.30 -10.99
C ASN A 8 -5.41 -30.16 -10.12
N LYS A 9 -4.55 -29.20 -10.43
CA LYS A 9 -3.28 -28.94 -9.70
C LYS A 9 -3.39 -27.73 -8.77
N VAL A 10 -4.37 -26.86 -8.98
CA VAL A 10 -4.59 -25.68 -8.14
C VAL A 10 -5.33 -26.10 -6.88
N THR A 11 -4.68 -25.92 -5.73
CA THR A 11 -5.25 -26.36 -4.44
C THR A 11 -5.79 -25.21 -3.61
N CYS A 12 -5.31 -23.98 -3.84
CA CYS A 12 -5.75 -22.78 -3.15
C CYS A 12 -5.36 -21.55 -3.96
N MET A 13 -6.17 -20.50 -3.86
CA MET A 13 -5.89 -19.17 -4.38
C MET A 13 -5.72 -18.22 -3.20
N VAL A 14 -4.62 -17.45 -3.20
CA VAL A 14 -4.35 -16.42 -2.21
C VAL A 14 -4.59 -15.06 -2.85
N THR A 15 -5.40 -14.20 -2.24
CA THR A 15 -5.69 -12.86 -2.76
C THR A 15 -5.57 -11.81 -1.65
N ASP A 16 -5.57 -10.53 -2.02
CA ASP A 16 -5.67 -9.42 -1.06
C ASP A 16 -7.01 -9.37 -0.30
N GLY A 17 -7.98 -10.20 -0.68
CA GLY A 17 -9.32 -10.22 -0.09
C GLY A 17 -10.27 -9.16 -0.66
N ALA A 18 -9.92 -8.51 -1.78
CA ALA A 18 -10.82 -7.59 -2.46
C ALA A 18 -12.13 -8.29 -2.87
N PRO A 19 -13.31 -7.64 -2.77
CA PRO A 19 -14.60 -8.30 -2.98
C PRO A 19 -14.76 -8.98 -4.34
N ASN A 20 -14.22 -8.40 -5.40
CA ASN A 20 -14.17 -8.97 -6.74
C ASN A 20 -13.31 -10.24 -6.80
N MET A 21 -12.16 -10.24 -6.13
CA MET A 21 -11.28 -11.41 -6.04
C MET A 21 -11.93 -12.52 -5.23
N VAL A 22 -12.58 -12.20 -4.11
CA VAL A 22 -13.36 -13.17 -3.31
C VAL A 22 -14.48 -13.79 -4.14
N ALA A 23 -15.21 -12.96 -4.91
CA ALA A 23 -16.25 -13.45 -5.82
C ALA A 23 -15.66 -14.37 -6.90
N CYS A 24 -14.54 -13.99 -7.52
CA CYS A 24 -13.86 -14.79 -8.53
C CYS A 24 -13.43 -16.16 -7.99
N VAL A 25 -12.81 -16.23 -6.79
CA VAL A 25 -12.40 -17.51 -6.18
C VAL A 25 -13.61 -18.42 -5.93
N ARG A 26 -14.74 -17.83 -5.51
CA ARG A 26 -15.99 -18.55 -5.29
C ARG A 26 -16.56 -19.13 -6.58
N GLU A 27 -16.56 -18.35 -7.67
CA GLU A 27 -16.97 -18.85 -8.99
C GLU A 27 -16.06 -19.98 -9.49
N LEU A 28 -14.75 -19.86 -9.24
CA LEU A 28 -13.77 -20.90 -9.57
C LEU A 28 -13.84 -22.14 -8.66
N LYS A 29 -14.63 -22.10 -7.59
CA LYS A 29 -14.78 -23.17 -6.59
C LYS A 29 -13.44 -23.65 -5.99
N LEU A 30 -12.52 -22.72 -5.80
CA LEU A 30 -11.21 -22.98 -5.21
C LEU A 30 -11.21 -22.64 -3.73
N ARG A 31 -10.31 -23.26 -2.95
CA ARG A 31 -10.04 -22.81 -1.58
C ARG A 31 -9.43 -21.40 -1.61
N HIS A 32 -9.86 -20.55 -0.69
CA HIS A 32 -9.40 -19.15 -0.61
C HIS A 32 -8.64 -18.90 0.70
N HIS A 33 -7.50 -18.22 0.60
CA HIS A 33 -6.83 -17.59 1.74
C HIS A 33 -6.60 -16.10 1.44
N ILE A 34 -6.73 -15.27 2.47
CA ILE A 34 -6.34 -13.86 2.39
C ILE A 34 -4.84 -13.78 2.60
N CYS A 35 -4.18 -12.93 1.82
CA CYS A 35 -2.76 -12.63 1.93
C CYS A 35 -2.43 -12.10 3.34
N ILE A 36 -1.58 -12.82 4.07
CA ILE A 36 -1.19 -12.45 5.44
C ILE A 36 -0.50 -11.08 5.46
N ALA A 37 0.31 -10.75 4.46
CA ALA A 37 0.96 -9.44 4.38
C ALA A 37 -0.08 -8.31 4.26
N HIS A 38 -1.12 -8.50 3.44
CA HIS A 38 -2.22 -7.56 3.33
C HIS A 38 -2.98 -7.45 4.66
N THR A 39 -3.29 -8.59 5.30
CA THR A 39 -3.96 -8.61 6.60
C THR A 39 -3.16 -7.88 7.68
N LEU A 40 -1.83 -8.08 7.74
CA LEU A 40 -0.97 -7.40 8.70
C LEU A 40 -0.96 -5.88 8.48
N ASN A 41 -0.88 -5.44 7.22
CA ASN A 41 -0.96 -4.02 6.88
C ASN A 41 -2.29 -3.40 7.34
N LEU A 42 -3.42 -4.08 7.11
CA LEU A 42 -4.74 -3.63 7.59
C LEU A 42 -4.82 -3.58 9.12
N ILE A 43 -4.25 -4.56 9.82
CA ILE A 43 -4.23 -4.59 11.29
C ILE A 43 -3.47 -3.36 11.84
N VAL A 44 -2.27 -3.10 11.32
CA VAL A 44 -1.45 -1.96 11.74
C VAL A 44 -2.19 -0.65 11.47
N LYS A 45 -2.80 -0.49 10.29
CA LYS A 45 -3.57 0.72 9.94
C LYS A 45 -4.75 0.93 10.86
N LYS A 46 -5.55 -0.11 11.09
CA LYS A 46 -6.70 -0.04 11.99
C LYS A 46 -6.29 0.33 13.41
N ALA A 47 -5.16 -0.18 13.89
CA ALA A 47 -4.62 0.19 15.20
C ALA A 47 -4.20 1.66 15.25
N LEU A 48 -3.58 2.19 14.18
CA LEU A 48 -3.21 3.60 14.08
C LEU A 48 -4.43 4.53 13.98
N ASP A 49 -5.47 4.13 13.24
CA ASP A 49 -6.71 4.89 13.08
C ASP A 49 -7.51 4.99 14.38
N GLN A 50 -7.40 3.98 15.25
CA GLN A 50 -8.02 3.97 16.57
C GLN A 50 -7.37 4.94 17.57
N GLN A 51 -6.26 5.61 17.20
CA GLN A 51 -5.57 6.59 18.02
C GLN A 51 -5.80 8.01 17.47
N PRO A 52 -6.72 8.82 18.04
CA PRO A 52 -7.07 10.14 17.50
C PRO A 52 -5.89 11.10 17.37
N VAL A 53 -4.93 11.03 18.30
CA VAL A 53 -3.71 11.84 18.28
C VAL A 53 -2.86 11.52 17.04
N LEU A 54 -2.75 10.24 16.67
CA LEU A 54 -1.96 9.82 15.51
C LEU A 54 -2.62 10.19 14.19
N SER A 55 -3.95 10.21 14.13
CA SER A 55 -4.69 10.61 12.92
C SER A 55 -4.30 12.03 12.45
N GLY A 56 -4.28 12.99 13.38
CA GLY A 56 -3.89 14.37 13.07
C GLY A 56 -2.42 14.51 12.63
N ILE A 57 -1.52 13.75 13.24
CA ILE A 57 -0.09 13.74 12.87
C ILE A 57 0.09 13.14 11.47
N ARG A 58 -0.53 11.99 11.20
CA ARG A 58 -0.47 11.31 9.90
C ARG A 58 -1.03 12.18 8.78
N ALA A 59 -2.16 12.85 9.00
CA ALA A 59 -2.73 13.77 8.02
C ALA A 59 -1.77 14.93 7.66
N LYS A 60 -1.11 15.53 8.66
CA LYS A 60 -0.12 16.60 8.43
C LYS A 60 1.13 16.07 7.71
N ALA A 61 1.63 14.91 8.12
CA ALA A 61 2.78 14.27 7.47
C ALA A 61 2.50 13.95 6.00
N ARG A 62 1.36 13.32 5.69
CA ARG A 62 0.93 13.05 4.30
C ARG A 62 0.81 14.34 3.49
N LYS A 63 0.23 15.41 4.05
CA LYS A 63 0.11 16.70 3.36
C LYS A 63 1.48 17.31 3.04
N LEU A 64 2.43 17.26 3.98
CA LEU A 64 3.78 17.76 3.79
C LEU A 64 4.53 16.97 2.72
N VAL A 65 4.56 15.64 2.84
CA VAL A 65 5.24 14.76 1.88
C VAL A 65 4.59 14.89 0.49
N GLY A 66 3.27 14.88 0.42
CA GLY A 66 2.51 15.04 -0.82
C GLY A 66 2.82 16.35 -1.54
N PHE A 67 2.92 17.47 -0.81
CA PHE A 67 3.31 18.76 -1.40
C PHE A 67 4.66 18.68 -2.12
N PHE A 68 5.70 18.17 -1.45
CA PHE A 68 7.03 18.05 -2.05
C PHE A 68 7.05 17.05 -3.21
N LYS A 69 6.38 15.90 -3.09
CA LYS A 69 6.32 14.92 -4.18
C LYS A 69 5.53 15.39 -5.41
N SER A 70 4.53 16.24 -5.22
CA SER A 70 3.70 16.77 -6.32
C SER A 70 4.30 17.97 -7.06
N SER A 71 5.39 18.57 -6.53
CA SER A 71 5.98 19.79 -7.07
C SER A 71 7.48 19.65 -7.20
N THR A 72 7.95 19.50 -8.44
CA THR A 72 9.38 19.43 -8.77
C THR A 72 10.14 20.64 -8.22
N THR A 73 9.57 21.85 -8.33
CA THR A 73 10.18 23.07 -7.77
C THR A 73 10.32 23.02 -6.24
N ALA A 74 9.30 22.49 -5.53
CA ALA A 74 9.37 22.34 -4.08
C ALA A 74 10.41 21.28 -3.67
N GLU A 75 10.46 20.15 -4.39
CA GLU A 75 11.44 19.07 -4.18
C GLU A 75 12.88 19.53 -4.43
N GLU A 76 13.12 20.28 -5.52
CA GLU A 76 14.41 20.89 -5.81
C GLU A 76 14.83 21.85 -4.71
N LYS A 77 13.91 22.70 -4.23
CA LYS A 77 14.18 23.64 -3.13
C LYS A 77 14.51 22.90 -1.83
N LEU A 78 13.79 21.81 -1.52
CA LEU A 78 14.10 20.97 -0.37
C LEU A 78 15.51 20.38 -0.47
N THR A 79 15.86 19.85 -1.65
CA THR A 79 17.18 19.27 -1.93
C THR A 79 18.30 20.31 -1.77
N GLN A 80 18.09 21.53 -2.28
CA GLN A 80 19.04 22.64 -2.14
C GLN A 80 19.26 23.02 -0.67
N VAL A 81 18.19 23.09 0.12
CA VAL A 81 18.28 23.39 1.56
C VAL A 81 19.01 22.26 2.30
N GLN A 82 18.71 20.99 2.01
CA GLN A 82 19.42 19.85 2.61
C GLN A 82 20.93 19.92 2.30
N HIS A 83 21.31 20.21 1.06
CA HIS A 83 22.70 20.38 0.68
C HIS A 83 23.37 21.56 1.41
N HIS A 84 22.69 22.70 1.51
CA HIS A 84 23.23 23.89 2.20
C HIS A 84 23.44 23.65 3.70
N LEU A 85 22.62 22.79 4.32
CA LEU A 85 22.76 22.36 5.70
C LEU A 85 23.80 21.23 5.90
N GLY A 86 24.48 20.80 4.83
CA GLY A 86 25.43 19.68 4.88
C GLY A 86 24.76 18.33 5.16
N MET A 87 23.45 18.20 4.91
CA MET A 87 22.70 16.97 5.09
C MET A 87 22.79 16.07 3.86
N ALA A 88 22.74 14.76 4.07
CA ALA A 88 22.52 13.83 2.98
C ALA A 88 21.18 14.11 2.29
N ASN A 89 21.16 14.03 0.96
CA ASN A 89 19.91 14.14 0.19
C ASN A 89 19.03 12.91 0.49
N MET A 90 17.99 13.12 1.31
CA MET A 90 17.05 12.07 1.70
C MET A 90 15.73 12.24 0.98
N LYS A 91 15.30 11.19 0.28
CA LYS A 91 13.95 11.12 -0.29
C LYS A 91 12.90 11.05 0.82
N LEU A 92 11.82 11.80 0.65
CA LEU A 92 10.70 11.75 1.58
C LEU A 92 9.95 10.42 1.45
N MET A 93 9.71 9.79 2.60
CA MET A 93 8.90 8.57 2.69
C MET A 93 7.43 8.94 2.79
N GLU A 94 6.59 8.21 2.06
CA GLU A 94 5.15 8.38 2.08
C GLU A 94 4.49 7.16 2.69
N GLU A 95 3.45 7.40 3.47
CA GLU A 95 2.56 6.35 3.91
C GLU A 95 1.77 5.84 2.70
N VAL A 96 2.04 4.61 2.30
CA VAL A 96 1.35 3.98 1.17
C VAL A 96 0.00 3.45 1.66
N GLU A 97 -1.09 3.93 1.06
CA GLU A 97 -2.39 3.28 1.20
C GLU A 97 -2.46 2.04 0.33
N PRO A 98 -3.10 0.93 0.76
CA PRO A 98 -3.33 -0.18 -0.12
C PRO A 98 -4.48 0.29 -1.02
N ASP A 99 -4.14 0.97 -2.10
CA ASP A 99 -5.05 1.15 -3.21
C ASP A 99 -5.67 -0.22 -3.50
N GLY A 100 -7.00 -0.31 -3.48
CA GLY A 100 -7.77 -1.52 -3.78
C GLY A 100 -7.61 -2.02 -5.22
N THR A 101 -6.54 -1.58 -5.88
CA THR A 101 -6.03 -1.91 -7.19
C THR A 101 -4.57 -2.28 -6.98
N ALA A 102 -4.32 -3.46 -6.42
CA ALA A 102 -3.01 -4.06 -6.50
C ALA A 102 -2.65 -4.25 -7.98
N HIS A 103 -1.83 -3.34 -8.51
CA HIS A 103 -1.07 -3.61 -9.73
C HIS A 103 0.00 -4.64 -9.35
N ILE A 104 -0.35 -5.92 -9.52
CA ILE A 104 0.59 -7.03 -9.68
C ILE A 104 0.66 -7.34 -11.17
#